data_AF-A0A316A0W3-F1
#
_entry.id   AF-A0A316A0W3-F1
#
_cell.length_a   1.000
_cell.length_b   1.000
_cell.length_c   1.000
_cell.angle_alpha   90.00
_cell.angle_beta   90.00
_cell.angle_gamma   90.00
#
_symmetry.space_group_name_H-M   'P 1'
#
loop_
_entity.id
_entity.type
_entity.pdbx_description
1 polymer ?
#
loop_
_entity_poly.entity_id
_entity_poly.type
_entity_poly.pdbx_seq_one_letter_code
_entity_poly.pdbx_strand_id
1 'polypeptide(L)'
;MRWQSGQQPLTRGRVWLLMERETGGMLAYVRRTTLKLSDELDARLRYEAQRRGVTIAEVTREALEAHLGGPTRRLGAAAAGRSGRDDVSERIEEILATEFPTPSPR
;
A
#
# COMPACT_ATOMS: atom_id res chain seq x y z
N MET A 1 -16.92 -31.91 -38.04
CA MET A 1 -17.82 -30.74 -37.99
C MET A 1 -17.15 -29.71 -37.08
N ARG A 2 -16.25 -28.82 -37.52
CA ARG A 2 -16.36 -27.66 -38.45
C ARG A 2 -17.57 -26.76 -38.19
N TRP A 3 -17.32 -25.67 -37.48
CA TRP A 3 -17.94 -24.38 -37.73
C TRP A 3 -16.85 -23.32 -37.91
N GLN A 4 -16.80 -22.75 -39.10
CA GLN A 4 -16.01 -21.60 -39.55
C GLN A 4 -16.97 -20.77 -40.41
N SER A 5 -17.10 -19.47 -40.09
CA SER A 5 -17.50 -18.31 -40.93
C SER A 5 -18.32 -17.31 -40.10
N GLY A 6 -18.08 -15.99 -40.12
CA GLY A 6 -17.17 -15.23 -40.99
C GLY A 6 -16.80 -13.83 -40.47
N GLN A 7 -15.61 -13.40 -40.91
CA GLN A 7 -15.15 -12.07 -41.37
C GLN A 7 -15.42 -10.85 -40.46
N GLN A 8 -14.43 -10.33 -39.71
CA GLN A 8 -13.30 -9.41 -40.07
C GLN A 8 -13.70 -7.90 -40.13
N PRO A 9 -12.77 -6.92 -40.02
CA PRO A 9 -11.82 -6.62 -38.93
C PRO A 9 -11.87 -5.11 -38.55
N LEU A 10 -11.70 -4.71 -37.28
CA LEU A 10 -11.37 -3.30 -36.97
C LEU A 10 -10.27 -3.20 -35.90
N THR A 11 -9.22 -2.52 -36.33
CA THR A 11 -8.00 -2.13 -35.65
C THR A 11 -8.26 -1.40 -34.33
N ARG A 12 -7.62 -1.83 -33.24
CA ARG A 12 -7.26 -0.92 -32.14
C ARG A 12 -6.05 -1.43 -31.36
N GLY A 13 -4.92 -0.80 -31.68
CA GLY A 13 -3.83 -0.49 -30.75
C GLY A 13 -3.38 -1.61 -29.81
N ARG A 14 -2.69 -2.62 -30.37
CA ARG A 14 -1.68 -3.36 -29.60
C ARG A 14 -0.56 -2.38 -29.23
N VAL A 15 -0.68 -1.72 -28.07
CA VAL A 15 0.47 -1.11 -27.41
C VAL A 15 1.17 -2.22 -26.62
N TRP A 16 1.87 -3.08 -27.36
CA TRP A 16 2.98 -3.86 -26.81
C TRP A 16 4.24 -3.10 -27.17
N LEU A 17 4.61 -2.10 -26.36
CA LEU A 17 5.96 -1.56 -26.49
C LEU A 17 6.90 -2.49 -25.73
N LEU A 18 7.61 -3.27 -26.54
CA LEU A 18 8.99 -3.71 -26.40
C LEU A 18 9.45 -4.26 -25.04
N MET A 19 9.56 -5.59 -25.03
CA MET A 19 10.52 -6.33 -24.24
C MET A 19 11.94 -5.95 -24.71
N GLU A 20 12.73 -5.28 -23.87
CA GLU A 20 14.18 -5.17 -24.06
C GLU A 20 14.85 -6.06 -22.99
N ARG A 21 15.64 -7.01 -23.46
CA ARG A 21 16.51 -7.87 -22.64
C ARG A 21 17.85 -7.15 -22.55
N GLU A 22 18.44 -7.08 -21.35
CA GLU A 22 19.83 -7.47 -21.01
C GLU A 22 20.28 -6.89 -19.64
N THR A 23 20.69 -7.82 -18.76
CA THR A 23 21.81 -7.74 -17.80
C THR A 23 21.75 -6.92 -16.49
N GLY A 24 21.49 -7.65 -15.39
CA GLY A 24 22.36 -7.69 -14.20
C GLY A 24 22.70 -6.39 -13.47
N GLY A 25 21.85 -6.00 -12.51
CA GLY A 25 22.21 -5.04 -11.46
C GLY A 25 21.02 -4.20 -11.00
N MET A 26 20.37 -4.58 -9.90
CA MET A 26 19.50 -3.69 -9.10
C MET A 26 18.45 -2.87 -9.89
N LEU A 27 17.67 -3.52 -10.77
CA LEU A 27 16.47 -2.91 -11.36
C LEU A 27 15.24 -3.53 -10.70
N ALA A 28 14.46 -2.72 -9.99
CA ALA A 28 13.21 -3.16 -9.37
C ALA A 28 12.28 -3.76 -10.43
N TYR A 29 12.18 -5.09 -10.46
CA TYR A 29 11.39 -5.79 -11.46
C TYR A 29 9.90 -5.61 -11.17
N VAL A 30 9.23 -4.78 -11.96
CA VAL A 30 7.77 -4.59 -11.85
C VAL A 30 7.06 -5.79 -12.48
N ARG A 31 6.21 -6.47 -11.71
CA ARG A 31 5.37 -7.55 -12.22
C ARG A 31 4.08 -6.98 -12.84
N ARG A 32 3.70 -7.48 -14.02
CA ARG A 32 2.45 -7.11 -14.69
C ARG A 32 1.32 -8.03 -14.25
N THR A 33 0.24 -7.45 -13.76
CA THR A 33 -0.99 -8.16 -13.39
C THR A 33 -2.14 -7.68 -14.27
N THR A 34 -2.87 -8.60 -14.89
CA THR A 34 -4.08 -8.27 -15.66
C THR A 34 -5.29 -8.37 -14.74
N LEU A 35 -6.00 -7.26 -14.54
CA LEU A 35 -7.19 -7.18 -13.72
C LEU A 35 -8.43 -6.97 -14.60
N LYS A 36 -9.58 -7.52 -14.18
CA LYS A 36 -10.88 -7.24 -14.79
C LYS A 36 -11.58 -6.19 -13.96
N LEU A 37 -12.02 -5.10 -14.59
CA LEU A 37 -12.74 -3.99 -13.97
C LEU A 37 -14.14 -3.90 -14.56
N SER A 38 -15.09 -3.36 -13.81
CA SER A 38 -16.36 -2.94 -14.40
C SER A 38 -16.14 -1.75 -15.33
N ASP A 39 -17.00 -1.60 -16.35
CA ASP A 39 -16.90 -0.50 -17.31
C ASP A 39 -16.97 0.88 -16.64
N GLU A 40 -17.81 1.01 -15.61
CA GLU A 40 -17.91 2.25 -14.83
C GLU A 40 -16.59 2.58 -14.11
N LEU A 41 -15.95 1.58 -13.51
CA LEU A 41 -14.68 1.78 -12.80
C LEU A 41 -13.54 2.12 -13.75
N ASP A 42 -13.49 1.46 -14.91
CA ASP A 42 -12.52 1.75 -15.98
C ASP A 42 -12.70 3.19 -16.53
N ALA A 43 -13.95 3.63 -16.73
CA ALA A 43 -14.25 5.00 -17.15
C ALA A 43 -13.78 6.04 -16.11
N ARG A 44 -14.07 5.80 -14.82
CA ARG A 44 -13.63 6.68 -13.72
C ARG A 44 -12.11 6.72 -13.61
N LEU A 45 -11.45 5.58 -13.78
CA LEU A 45 -9.99 5.48 -13.73
C LEU A 45 -9.32 6.25 -14.87
N ARG A 46 -9.87 6.18 -16.09
CA ARG A 46 -9.40 7.00 -17.22
C ARG A 46 -9.60 8.48 -16.98
N TYR A 47 -10.76 8.87 -16.46
CA TYR A 47 -11.06 10.26 -16.14
C TYR A 47 -10.08 10.81 -15.11
N GLU A 48 -9.80 10.07 -14.03
CA GLU A 48 -8.83 10.49 -13.01
C GLU A 48 -7.41 10.60 -13.56
N ALA A 49 -6.97 9.64 -14.38
CA ALA A 49 -5.68 9.70 -15.04
C ALA A 49 -5.55 10.97 -15.91
N GLN A 50 -6.57 11.26 -16.72
CA GLN A 50 -6.61 12.46 -17.55
C GLN A 50 -6.65 13.75 -16.72
N ARG A 51 -7.48 13.79 -15.68
CA ARG A 51 -7.62 14.94 -14.78
C ARG A 51 -6.30 15.28 -14.08
N ARG A 52 -5.55 14.27 -13.67
CA ARG A 52 -4.25 14.42 -12.99
C ARG A 52 -3.07 14.56 -13.95
N GLY A 53 -3.26 14.29 -15.24
CA GLY A 53 -2.18 14.28 -16.23
C GLY A 53 -1.17 13.14 -16.03
N VAL A 54 -1.61 12.02 -15.43
CA VAL A 54 -0.78 10.85 -15.12
C VAL A 54 -1.30 9.61 -15.84
N THR A 55 -0.57 8.50 -15.76
CA THR A 55 -0.99 7.24 -16.38
C THR A 55 -2.02 6.49 -15.53
N ILE A 56 -2.85 5.66 -16.18
CA ILE A 56 -3.77 4.73 -15.51
C ILE A 56 -3.01 3.81 -14.51
N ALA A 57 -1.79 3.39 -14.87
CA ALA A 57 -0.97 2.53 -14.04
C ALA A 57 -0.53 3.22 -12.74
N GLU A 58 -0.22 4.52 -12.79
CA GLU A 58 0.14 5.31 -11.60
C GLU A 58 -1.06 5.47 -10.67
N VAL A 59 -2.23 5.86 -11.18
CA VAL A 59 -3.45 5.95 -10.38
C VAL A 59 -3.80 4.61 -9.75
N THR A 60 -3.66 3.51 -10.51
CA THR A 60 -3.93 2.16 -10.01
C THR A 60 -2.94 1.77 -8.91
N ARG A 61 -1.65 2.08 -9.08
CA ARG A 61 -0.62 1.81 -8.07
C ARG A 61 -0.89 2.60 -6.80
N GLU A 62 -1.15 3.89 -6.89
CA GLU A 62 -1.48 4.74 -5.74
C GLU A 62 -2.71 4.21 -4.99
N ALA A 63 -3.76 3.82 -5.71
CA ALA A 63 -4.97 3.28 -5.10
C ALA A 63 -4.69 1.94 -4.39
N LEU A 64 -3.90 1.05 -4.99
CA LEU A 64 -3.51 -0.23 -4.39
C LEU A 64 -2.59 -0.03 -3.19
N GLU A 65 -1.65 0.91 -3.24
CA GLU A 65 -0.78 1.27 -2.12
C GLU A 65 -1.58 1.90 -0.97
N ALA A 66 -2.53 2.79 -1.27
CA ALA A 66 -3.41 3.35 -0.24
C ALA A 66 -4.32 2.28 0.40
N HIS A 67 -4.77 1.30 -0.39
CA HIS A 67 -5.68 0.25 0.06
C HIS A 67 -4.97 -0.90 0.80
N LEU A 68 -3.80 -1.32 0.33
CA LEU A 68 -3.05 -2.48 0.82
C LEU A 68 -1.78 -2.09 1.59
N GLY A 69 -1.12 -1.02 1.17
CA GLY A 69 0.09 -0.47 1.77
C GLY A 69 -0.24 0.43 2.95
N GLY A 70 -1.07 -0.08 3.88
CA GLY A 70 -1.42 0.59 5.13
C GLY A 70 -0.17 1.21 5.77
N PRO A 71 -0.31 2.35 6.49
CA PRO A 71 0.83 3.07 7.01
C PRO A 71 1.76 2.08 7.71
N THR A 72 3.05 2.12 7.39
CA THR A 72 4.04 1.59 8.33
C THR A 72 3.80 2.38 9.60
N ARG A 73 2.99 1.82 10.49
CA ARG A 73 2.64 2.44 11.76
C ARG A 73 3.97 2.49 12.49
N ARG A 74 4.65 3.64 12.42
CA ARG A 74 5.69 3.96 13.38
C ARG A 74 4.98 3.87 14.72
N LEU A 75 5.29 2.81 15.47
CA LEU A 75 4.87 2.71 16.85
C LEU A 75 5.52 3.92 17.54
N GLY A 76 4.77 4.99 17.75
CA GLY A 76 5.21 6.16 18.53
C GLY A 76 5.51 5.81 20.00
N ALA A 77 5.24 4.56 20.38
CA ALA A 77 5.59 3.96 21.65
C ALA A 77 6.94 3.21 21.64
N ALA A 78 7.71 3.23 20.53
CA ALA A 78 9.07 2.72 20.56
C ALA A 78 9.87 3.54 21.58
N ALA A 79 10.18 2.93 22.73
CA ALA A 79 10.75 3.56 23.93
C ALA A 79 9.80 4.37 24.83
N ALA A 80 8.47 4.35 24.61
CA ALA A 80 7.54 4.83 25.64
C ALA A 80 7.61 3.89 26.85
N GLY A 81 8.15 4.39 27.96
CA GLY A 81 8.49 3.58 29.14
C GLY A 81 9.98 3.23 29.28
N ARG A 82 10.86 3.67 28.36
CA ARG A 82 12.31 3.57 28.55
C ARG A 82 12.76 4.62 29.59
N SER A 83 12.65 4.26 30.86
CA SER A 83 13.13 5.04 32.01
C SER A 83 14.66 5.08 32.12
N GLY A 84 15.37 4.21 31.38
CA GLY A 84 16.82 3.99 31.52
C GLY A 84 17.19 3.14 32.74
N ARG A 85 16.20 2.62 33.46
CA ARG A 85 16.35 1.77 34.64
C ARG A 85 15.67 0.43 34.38
N ASP A 86 16.32 -0.66 34.73
CA ASP A 86 15.85 -2.04 34.56
C ASP A 86 15.02 -2.56 35.74
N ASP A 87 15.11 -1.90 36.91
CA ASP A 87 14.43 -2.26 38.16
C ASP A 87 13.02 -1.66 38.34
N VAL A 88 12.55 -0.84 37.41
CA VAL A 88 11.28 -0.08 37.57
C VAL A 88 10.07 -1.00 37.78
N SER A 89 10.04 -2.16 37.11
CA SER A 89 8.95 -3.12 37.26
C SER A 89 8.92 -3.76 38.65
N GLU A 90 10.08 -3.95 39.28
CA GLU A 90 10.19 -4.54 40.61
C GLU A 90 9.79 -3.53 41.70
N ARG A 91 9.96 -2.23 41.42
CA ARG A 91 9.72 -1.13 42.37
C ARG A 91 8.41 -0.39 42.16
N ILE A 92 7.49 -0.94 41.35
CA ILE A 92 6.28 -0.23 40.96
C ILE A 92 5.43 0.20 42.16
N GLU A 93 5.32 -0.64 43.19
CA GLU A 93 4.54 -0.31 44.41
C GLU A 93 5.16 0.83 45.22
N GLU A 94 6.50 0.86 45.35
CA GLU A 94 7.23 1.94 46.04
C GLU A 94 7.06 3.27 45.29
N ILE A 95 7.18 3.24 43.97
CA ILE A 95 7.03 4.41 43.10
C ILE A 95 5.60 4.95 43.20
N LEU A 96 4.59 4.08 43.10
CA LEU A 96 3.20 4.50 43.19
C LEU A 96 2.84 5.06 44.57
N ALA A 97 3.34 4.46 45.65
CA ALA A 97 3.12 4.97 47.01
C ALA A 97 3.73 6.37 47.23
N THR A 98 4.86 6.65 46.57
CA THR A 98 5.55 7.94 46.65
C THR A 98 4.85 9.02 45.81
N GLU A 99 4.48 8.70 44.57
CA GLU A 99 3.92 9.66 43.62
C GLU A 99 2.42 9.88 43.83
N PHE A 100 1.71 8.84 44.30
CA PHE A 100 0.26 8.86 44.55
C PHE A 100 -0.05 8.39 45.98
N PRO A 101 0.36 9.15 47.01
CA PRO A 101 0.05 8.79 48.38
C PRO A 101 -1.47 8.81 48.55
N THR A 102 -2.03 7.66 48.92
CA THR A 102 -3.46 7.51 49.19
C THR A 102 -3.86 8.53 50.27
N PRO A 103 -4.79 9.47 49.99
CA PRO A 103 -5.18 10.44 51.00
C PRO A 103 -5.87 9.72 52.16
N SER A 104 -5.41 9.98 53.40
CA SER A 104 -6.05 9.45 54.60
C SER A 104 -7.54 9.86 54.65
N PRO A 105 -8.44 8.95 55.05
CA PRO A 105 -9.84 9.31 55.26
C PRO A 105 -9.91 10.37 56.36
N ARG A 106 -10.53 11.51 56.05
CA ARG A 106 -10.87 12.53 57.03
C ARG A 106 -12.16 12.17 57.75
#